data_AF-X1C5E6-F1
#
_entry.id   AF-X1C5E6-F1
#
_cell.length_a   1.000
_cell.length_b   1.000
_cell.length_c   1.000
_cell.angle_alpha   90.00
_cell.angle_beta   90.00
_cell.angle_gamma   90.00
#
_symmetry.space_group_name_H-M   'P 1'
#
loop_
_entity.id
_entity.type
_entity.pdbx_description
1 polymer ?
#
loop_
_entity_poly.entity_id
_entity_poly.type
_entity_poly.pdbx_seq_one_letter_code
_entity_poly.pdbx_strand_id
1 'polypeptide(L)'
;MTSDIIVGFIIYTCIMGGIYILNQIMDVETDRLNKKLFLLSGSYIPIKWAYVEMILLWTLAIVLSLNFGSIFLIFISISLVLGILYSVPPVKLKGKPLLDTIANGVGYGMVNFGIGWLLLRSFEWSMFIIFIPYVLSISGVFINTTIVDVEGDKKAKEVTTAVLLGENLSHIISTILMASAIVIAFILKDFIWLIP
;
A
#
# COMPACT_ATOMS: atom_id res chain seq x y z
N MET A 1 -5.56 -19.65 -16.99
CA MET A 1 -4.69 -18.47 -17.15
C MET A 1 -5.49 -17.17 -17.21
N THR A 2 -6.31 -16.89 -18.23
CA THR A 2 -7.09 -15.63 -18.27
C THR A 2 -8.12 -15.52 -17.14
N SER A 3 -8.79 -16.64 -16.80
CA SER A 3 -9.70 -16.73 -15.65
C SER A 3 -9.01 -16.39 -14.33
N ASP A 4 -7.80 -16.92 -14.14
CA ASP A 4 -7.05 -16.85 -12.88
C ASP A 4 -6.55 -15.43 -12.63
N ILE A 5 -6.14 -14.74 -13.71
CA ILE A 5 -5.80 -13.31 -13.68
C ILE A 5 -7.02 -12.47 -13.29
N ILE A 6 -8.19 -12.73 -13.89
CA ILE A 6 -9.43 -11.99 -13.57
C ILE A 6 -9.80 -12.20 -12.09
N VAL A 7 -9.77 -13.44 -11.62
CA VAL A 7 -10.06 -13.76 -10.21
C VAL A 7 -9.02 -13.12 -9.29
N GLY A 8 -7.73 -13.13 -9.67
CA GLY A 8 -6.67 -12.43 -8.95
C GLY A 8 -6.90 -10.93 -8.82
N PHE A 9 -7.34 -10.27 -9.90
CA PHE A 9 -7.73 -8.86 -9.86
C PHE A 9 -8.93 -8.62 -8.94
N ILE A 10 -9.95 -9.48 -8.97
CA ILE A 10 -11.11 -9.39 -8.07
C ILE A 10 -10.66 -9.53 -6.61
N ILE A 11 -9.84 -10.53 -6.30
CA ILE A 11 -9.28 -10.77 -4.96
C ILE A 11 -8.56 -9.50 -4.48
N TYR A 12 -7.61 -8.98 -5.27
CA TYR A 12 -6.80 -7.87 -4.83
C TYR A 12 -7.59 -6.57 -4.72
N THR A 13 -8.54 -6.34 -5.63
CA THR A 13 -9.50 -5.22 -5.54
C THR A 13 -10.29 -5.28 -4.25
N CYS A 14 -10.76 -6.46 -3.84
CA CYS A 14 -11.51 -6.66 -2.61
C CYS A 14 -10.65 -6.44 -1.36
N ILE A 15 -9.40 -6.96 -1.34
CA ILE A 15 -8.45 -6.69 -0.24
C ILE A 15 -8.20 -5.19 -0.11
N MET A 16 -7.79 -4.54 -1.20
CA MET A 16 -7.44 -3.12 -1.19
C MET A 16 -8.66 -2.24 -0.89
N GLY A 17 -9.82 -2.55 -1.47
CA GLY A 17 -11.07 -1.86 -1.19
C GLY A 17 -11.40 -1.85 0.30
N GLY A 18 -11.33 -3.02 0.96
CA GLY A 18 -11.54 -3.08 2.41
C GLY A 18 -10.44 -2.36 3.22
N ILE A 19 -9.17 -2.40 2.78
CA ILE A 19 -8.09 -1.64 3.44
C ILE A 19 -8.32 -0.12 3.35
N TYR A 20 -8.77 0.39 2.20
CA TYR A 20 -9.09 1.81 2.03
C TYR A 20 -10.34 2.21 2.82
N ILE A 21 -11.35 1.33 2.90
CA ILE A 21 -12.51 1.56 3.75
C ILE A 21 -12.09 1.63 5.23
N LEU A 22 -11.26 0.69 5.69
CA LEU A 22 -10.70 0.73 7.05
C LEU A 22 -9.95 2.04 7.29
N ASN A 23 -9.11 2.46 6.35
CA ASN A 23 -8.36 3.70 6.45
C ASN A 23 -9.29 4.91 6.65
N GLN A 24 -10.34 5.04 5.83
CA GLN A 24 -11.34 6.10 5.97
C GLN A 24 -12.12 6.00 7.29
N ILE A 25 -12.49 4.79 7.74
CA ILE A 25 -13.15 4.56 9.03
C ILE A 25 -12.27 5.09 10.18
N MET A 26 -10.97 4.82 10.16
CA MET A 26 -10.04 5.26 11.20
C MET A 26 -9.78 6.78 11.17
N ASP A 27 -9.93 7.41 10.01
CA ASP A 27 -9.63 8.82 9.80
C ASP A 27 -10.86 9.71 9.63
N VAL A 28 -12.09 9.21 9.87
CA VAL A 28 -13.34 9.97 9.61
C VAL A 28 -13.29 11.40 10.14
N GLU A 29 -12.83 11.58 11.39
CA GLU A 29 -12.75 12.91 12.01
C GLU A 29 -11.69 13.81 11.36
N THR A 30 -10.49 13.27 11.13
CA THR A 30 -9.38 14.00 10.50
C THR A 30 -9.69 14.35 9.05
N ASP A 31 -10.26 13.42 8.29
CA ASP A 31 -10.68 13.63 6.91
C ASP A 31 -11.80 14.67 6.80
N ARG A 32 -12.71 14.71 7.81
CA ARG A 32 -13.75 15.75 7.91
C ARG A 32 -13.14 17.13 8.19
N LEU A 33 -12.17 17.23 9.10
CA LEU A 33 -11.47 18.48 9.40
C LEU A 33 -10.69 19.00 8.18
N ASN A 34 -10.08 18.09 7.43
CA ASN A 34 -9.34 18.39 6.21
C ASN A 34 -10.23 18.57 4.96
N LYS A 35 -11.57 18.52 5.11
CA LYS A 35 -12.54 18.69 4.01
C LYS A 35 -12.30 17.75 2.83
N LYS A 36 -11.80 16.53 3.09
CA LYS A 36 -11.66 15.52 2.03
C LYS A 36 -13.05 15.12 1.53
N LEU A 37 -13.17 14.91 0.22
CA LEU A 37 -14.41 14.58 -0.48
C LEU A 37 -14.77 13.08 -0.36
N PHE A 38 -14.60 12.49 0.82
CA PHE A 38 -14.92 11.09 1.08
C PHE A 38 -16.36 10.92 1.57
N LEU A 39 -16.93 9.75 1.27
CA LEU A 39 -18.33 9.43 1.59
C LEU A 39 -18.56 9.36 3.12
N LEU A 40 -17.57 8.83 3.85
CA LEU A 40 -17.65 8.69 5.31
C LEU A 40 -17.44 10.01 6.04
N SER A 41 -16.42 10.79 5.69
CA SER A 41 -16.18 12.11 6.30
C SER A 41 -17.33 13.09 6.02
N GLY A 42 -17.96 12.97 4.84
CA GLY A 42 -19.16 13.72 4.47
C GLY A 42 -20.47 13.22 5.10
N SER A 43 -20.43 12.14 5.90
CA SER A 43 -21.62 11.54 6.54
C SER A 43 -22.72 11.08 5.56
N TYR A 44 -22.37 10.82 4.30
CA TYR A 44 -23.31 10.32 3.28
C TYR A 44 -23.66 8.84 3.48
N ILE A 45 -22.74 8.09 4.09
CA ILE A 45 -22.92 6.67 4.40
C ILE A 45 -22.73 6.46 5.90
N PRO A 46 -23.67 5.79 6.59
CA PRO A 46 -23.48 5.38 7.99
C PRO A 46 -22.26 4.46 8.15
N ILE A 47 -21.40 4.74 9.13
CA ILE A 47 -20.15 4.00 9.36
C ILE A 47 -20.35 2.47 9.49
N LYS A 48 -21.50 2.05 10.05
CA LYS A 48 -21.88 0.63 10.17
C LYS A 48 -21.86 -0.10 8.82
N TRP A 49 -22.27 0.57 7.74
CA TRP A 49 -22.34 -0.04 6.41
C TRP A 49 -20.96 -0.14 5.76
N ALA A 50 -20.05 0.79 6.08
CA ALA A 50 -18.66 0.67 5.67
C ALA A 50 -17.97 -0.52 6.35
N TYR A 51 -18.22 -0.77 7.64
CA TYR A 51 -17.74 -2.00 8.28
C TYR A 51 -18.29 -3.27 7.63
N VAL A 52 -19.59 -3.30 7.29
CA VAL A 52 -20.20 -4.44 6.60
C VAL A 52 -19.54 -4.67 5.24
N GLU A 53 -19.41 -3.64 4.41
CA GLU A 53 -18.76 -3.72 3.10
C GLU A 53 -17.31 -4.21 3.22
N MET A 54 -16.53 -3.62 4.14
CA MET A 54 -15.14 -4.02 4.40
C MET A 54 -15.04 -5.52 4.75
N ILE A 55 -15.89 -6.02 5.65
CA ILE A 55 -15.89 -7.43 6.05
C ILE A 55 -16.29 -8.34 4.88
N LEU A 56 -17.28 -7.94 4.09
CA LEU A 56 -17.71 -8.70 2.91
C LEU A 56 -16.59 -8.80 1.86
N LEU A 57 -15.94 -7.68 1.55
CA LEU A 57 -14.82 -7.64 0.61
C LEU A 57 -13.65 -8.52 1.08
N TRP A 58 -13.23 -8.40 2.33
CA TRP A 58 -12.14 -9.22 2.85
C TRP A 58 -12.50 -10.70 2.92
N THR A 59 -13.72 -11.04 3.33
CA THR A 59 -14.19 -12.43 3.35
C THR A 59 -14.20 -13.02 1.95
N LEU A 60 -14.74 -12.29 0.97
CA LEU A 60 -14.75 -12.71 -0.43
C LEU A 60 -13.34 -12.94 -0.96
N ALA A 61 -12.42 -12.00 -0.70
CA ALA A 61 -11.04 -12.12 -1.13
C ALA A 61 -10.35 -13.35 -0.54
N ILE A 62 -10.51 -13.59 0.77
CA ILE A 62 -9.91 -14.76 1.44
C ILE A 62 -10.48 -16.06 0.89
N VAL A 63 -11.80 -16.17 0.74
CA VAL A 63 -12.46 -17.37 0.20
C VAL A 63 -11.98 -17.66 -1.21
N LEU A 64 -11.92 -16.65 -2.08
CA LEU A 64 -11.44 -16.82 -3.45
C LEU A 64 -9.95 -17.21 -3.50
N SER A 65 -9.14 -16.67 -2.59
CA SER A 65 -7.70 -16.94 -2.50
C SER A 65 -7.37 -18.39 -2.14
N LEU A 66 -8.29 -19.13 -1.51
CA LEU A 66 -8.11 -20.55 -1.17
C LEU A 66 -7.87 -21.42 -2.43
N ASN A 67 -8.28 -20.95 -3.61
CA ASN A 67 -8.10 -21.67 -4.88
C ASN A 67 -6.67 -21.57 -5.46
N PHE A 68 -5.82 -20.70 -4.93
CA PHE A 68 -4.49 -20.37 -5.50
C PHE A 68 -3.31 -20.95 -4.69
N GLY A 69 -3.61 -21.77 -3.68
CA GLY A 69 -2.60 -22.41 -2.83
C GLY A 69 -2.18 -21.58 -1.62
N SER A 70 -1.45 -22.22 -0.71
CA SER A 70 -1.11 -21.65 0.60
C SER A 70 -0.19 -20.43 0.51
N ILE A 71 0.78 -20.42 -0.41
CA ILE A 71 1.72 -19.30 -0.53
C ILE A 71 1.00 -18.04 -1.02
N PHE A 72 0.09 -18.17 -1.99
CA PHE A 72 -0.72 -17.04 -2.45
C PHE A 72 -1.58 -16.48 -1.31
N LEU A 73 -2.24 -17.36 -0.54
CA LEU A 73 -3.02 -16.98 0.63
C LEU A 73 -2.17 -16.27 1.70
N ILE A 74 -0.92 -16.70 1.91
CA ILE A 74 0.02 -16.03 2.81
C ILE A 74 0.29 -14.60 2.36
N PHE A 75 0.57 -14.37 1.07
CA PHE A 75 0.80 -13.03 0.54
C PHE A 75 -0.45 -12.13 0.66
N ILE A 76 -1.64 -12.67 0.38
CA ILE A 76 -2.91 -11.97 0.61
C ILE A 76 -3.09 -11.61 2.09
N SER A 77 -2.78 -12.55 2.99
CA SER A 77 -2.86 -12.32 4.43
C SER A 77 -1.86 -11.27 4.90
N ILE A 78 -0.64 -11.27 4.37
CA ILE A 78 0.37 -10.23 4.64
C ILE A 78 -0.14 -8.86 4.18
N SER A 79 -0.70 -8.77 2.97
CA SER A 79 -1.28 -7.53 2.44
C SER A 79 -2.38 -6.99 3.36
N LEU A 80 -3.29 -7.87 3.79
CA LEU A 80 -4.38 -7.52 4.71
C LEU A 80 -3.86 -7.06 6.08
N VAL A 81 -2.97 -7.84 6.70
CA VAL A 81 -2.38 -7.52 8.00
C VAL A 81 -1.62 -6.20 7.93
N LEU A 82 -0.81 -5.99 6.89
CA LEU A 82 -0.07 -4.74 6.70
C LEU A 82 -1.03 -3.54 6.58
N GLY A 83 -2.11 -3.66 5.81
CA GLY A 83 -3.13 -2.61 5.68
C GLY A 83 -3.85 -2.28 6.99
N ILE A 84 -4.12 -3.29 7.81
CA ILE A 84 -4.68 -3.12 9.16
C ILE A 84 -3.68 -2.38 10.07
N LEU A 85 -2.45 -2.89 10.17
CA LEU A 85 -1.40 -2.30 11.00
C LEU A 85 -1.05 -0.88 10.55
N TYR A 86 -1.20 -0.58 9.27
CA TYR A 86 -0.98 0.76 8.71
C TYR A 86 -1.96 1.79 9.28
N SER A 87 -3.23 1.43 9.47
CA SER A 87 -4.28 2.39 9.84
C SER A 87 -4.72 2.33 11.31
N VAL A 88 -4.61 1.17 11.97
CA VAL A 88 -5.26 0.93 13.28
C VAL A 88 -4.30 1.13 14.47
N PRO A 89 -4.66 1.91 15.50
CA PRO A 89 -3.90 2.01 16.76
C PRO A 89 -3.83 0.68 17.53
N PRO A 90 -2.79 0.45 18.35
CA PRO A 90 -1.67 1.36 18.65
C PRO A 90 -0.54 1.32 17.60
N VAL A 91 -0.66 0.48 16.57
CA VAL A 91 0.42 0.30 15.59
C VAL A 91 0.47 1.45 14.60
N LYS A 92 -0.66 1.78 13.95
CA LYS A 92 -0.86 2.94 13.04
C LYS A 92 0.41 3.37 12.32
N LEU A 93 0.96 2.50 11.47
CA LEU A 93 2.27 2.73 10.82
C LEU A 93 2.30 4.04 10.01
N LYS A 94 1.16 4.45 9.44
CA LYS A 94 1.05 5.69 8.66
C LYS A 94 1.42 6.96 9.43
N GLY A 95 1.33 6.94 10.75
CA GLY A 95 1.68 8.07 11.62
C GLY A 95 3.09 8.00 12.20
N LYS A 96 3.90 7.02 11.78
CA LYS A 96 5.24 6.77 12.31
C LYS A 96 6.28 6.99 11.23
N PRO A 97 7.34 7.76 11.51
CA PRO A 97 8.31 8.11 10.50
C PRO A 97 9.11 6.88 10.11
N LEU A 98 9.54 6.84 8.85
CA LEU A 98 10.16 5.70 8.16
C LEU A 98 9.22 4.51 7.96
N LEU A 99 8.42 4.15 8.97
CA LEU A 99 7.50 3.02 8.92
C LEU A 99 6.35 3.23 7.94
N ASP A 100 5.86 4.45 7.80
CA ASP A 100 4.90 4.85 6.77
C ASP A 100 5.44 4.56 5.36
N THR A 101 6.68 4.96 5.08
CA THR A 101 7.36 4.75 3.80
C THR A 101 7.66 3.27 3.57
N ILE A 102 8.21 2.58 4.57
CA ILE A 102 8.52 1.15 4.48
C ILE A 102 7.25 0.33 4.25
N ALA A 103 6.16 0.64 4.96
CA ALA A 103 4.89 -0.07 4.78
C ALA A 103 4.35 0.07 3.35
N ASN A 104 4.41 1.27 2.76
CA ASN A 104 3.97 1.49 1.39
C ASN A 104 4.93 0.86 0.37
N GLY A 105 6.25 1.06 0.54
CA GLY A 105 7.27 0.48 -0.32
C GLY A 105 7.21 -1.04 -0.36
N VAL A 106 7.14 -1.71 0.80
CA VAL A 106 7.03 -3.17 0.88
C VAL A 106 5.64 -3.64 0.45
N GLY A 107 4.57 -2.99 0.90
CA GLY A 107 3.20 -3.40 0.58
C GLY A 107 2.94 -3.37 -0.92
N TYR A 108 3.18 -2.23 -1.57
CA TYR A 108 2.89 -2.09 -3.00
C TYR A 108 4.05 -2.53 -3.89
N GLY A 109 5.31 -2.43 -3.44
CA GLY A 109 6.47 -2.77 -4.27
C GLY A 109 6.93 -4.21 -4.15
N MET A 110 6.56 -4.92 -3.07
CA MET A 110 6.96 -6.31 -2.85
C MET A 110 5.75 -7.24 -2.78
N VAL A 111 4.80 -6.97 -1.87
CA VAL A 111 3.68 -7.87 -1.62
C VAL A 111 2.71 -7.88 -2.81
N ASN A 112 2.34 -6.71 -3.34
CA ASN A 112 1.48 -6.60 -4.52
C ASN A 112 2.09 -7.30 -5.75
N PHE A 113 3.35 -7.00 -6.06
CA PHE A 113 4.07 -7.67 -7.16
C PHE A 113 4.17 -9.19 -6.93
N GLY A 114 4.36 -9.61 -5.68
CA GLY A 114 4.37 -11.03 -5.32
C GLY A 114 3.04 -11.72 -5.55
N ILE A 115 1.92 -11.06 -5.23
CA ILE A 115 0.57 -11.57 -5.52
C ILE A 115 0.40 -11.75 -7.04
N GLY A 116 0.76 -10.73 -7.83
CA GLY A 116 0.71 -10.81 -9.29
C GLY A 116 1.60 -11.92 -9.87
N TRP A 117 2.83 -12.07 -9.35
CA TRP A 117 3.75 -13.14 -9.74
C TRP A 117 3.15 -14.52 -9.47
N LEU A 118 2.60 -14.73 -8.28
CA LEU A 118 2.04 -16.02 -7.85
C LEU A 118 0.78 -16.43 -8.62
N LEU A 119 0.13 -15.53 -9.36
CA LEU A 119 -0.96 -15.88 -10.28
C LEU A 119 -0.46 -16.61 -11.53
N LEU A 120 0.80 -16.39 -11.93
CA LEU A 120 1.35 -16.85 -13.20
C LEU A 120 2.55 -17.77 -13.03
N ARG A 121 3.20 -17.73 -11.87
CA ARG A 121 4.47 -18.41 -11.59
C ARG A 121 4.46 -19.00 -10.19
N SER A 122 5.28 -20.01 -9.97
CA SER A 122 5.54 -20.52 -8.62
C SER A 122 6.35 -19.52 -7.79
N PHE A 123 6.27 -19.68 -6.47
CA PHE A 123 7.12 -18.95 -5.54
C PHE A 123 8.59 -19.25 -5.80
N GLU A 124 9.40 -18.20 -5.86
CA GLU A 124 10.85 -18.28 -5.98
C GLU A 124 11.49 -17.19 -5.13
N TRP A 125 12.52 -17.52 -4.35
CA TRP A 125 13.22 -16.53 -3.52
C TRP A 125 13.87 -15.40 -4.35
N SER A 126 14.19 -15.66 -5.62
CA SER A 126 14.71 -14.66 -6.56
C SER A 126 13.72 -13.52 -6.82
N MET A 127 12.41 -13.73 -6.66
CA MET A 127 11.39 -12.71 -6.91
C MET A 127 11.62 -11.45 -6.06
N PHE A 128 12.09 -11.62 -4.81
CA PHE A 128 12.35 -10.50 -3.91
C PHE A 128 13.46 -9.59 -4.45
N ILE A 129 14.45 -10.14 -5.15
CA ILE A 129 15.53 -9.36 -5.78
C ILE A 129 14.98 -8.57 -6.97
N ILE A 130 14.14 -9.21 -7.79
CA ILE A 130 13.49 -8.58 -8.95
C ILE A 130 12.61 -7.41 -8.51
N PHE A 131 12.01 -7.49 -7.32
CA PHE A 131 11.09 -6.47 -6.83
C PHE A 131 11.76 -5.28 -6.14
N ILE A 132 13.08 -5.31 -5.90
CA ILE A 132 13.82 -4.22 -5.24
C ILE A 132 13.62 -2.86 -5.94
N PRO A 133 13.74 -2.74 -7.28
CA PRO A 133 13.48 -1.47 -7.96
C PRO A 133 12.08 -0.92 -7.68
N TYR A 134 11.06 -1.78 -7.64
CA TYR A 134 9.68 -1.36 -7.39
C TYR A 134 9.48 -0.85 -5.96
N VAL A 135 10.05 -1.53 -4.96
CA VAL A 135 10.05 -1.06 -3.56
C VAL A 135 10.69 0.32 -3.44
N LEU A 136 11.86 0.53 -4.05
CA LEU A 136 12.56 1.82 -4.00
C LEU A 136 11.76 2.93 -4.69
N SER A 137 11.18 2.61 -5.84
CA SER A 137 10.37 3.55 -6.63
C SER A 137 9.15 3.99 -5.87
N ILE A 138 8.38 3.04 -5.34
CA ILE A 138 7.17 3.33 -4.60
C ILE A 138 7.50 4.07 -3.30
N SER A 139 8.61 3.72 -2.64
CA SER A 139 9.06 4.48 -1.46
C SER A 139 9.37 5.94 -1.81
N GLY A 140 10.06 6.20 -2.93
CA GLY A 140 10.32 7.56 -3.41
C GLY A 140 9.04 8.31 -3.77
N VAL A 141 8.16 7.70 -4.57
CA VAL A 141 6.86 8.29 -4.93
C VAL A 141 6.02 8.58 -3.68
N PHE A 142 5.96 7.65 -2.74
CA PHE A 142 5.23 7.82 -1.49
C PHE A 142 5.78 9.00 -0.67
N ILE A 143 7.11 9.11 -0.51
CA ILE A 143 7.72 10.27 0.15
C ILE A 143 7.26 11.56 -0.54
N ASN A 144 7.31 11.65 -1.87
CA ASN A 144 6.84 12.83 -2.60
C ASN A 144 5.36 13.16 -2.34
N THR A 145 4.48 12.15 -2.22
CA THR A 145 3.07 12.42 -1.87
C THR A 145 2.94 13.01 -0.48
N THR A 146 3.73 12.54 0.49
CA THR A 146 3.69 13.04 1.88
C THR A 146 4.34 14.41 2.04
N ILE A 147 5.19 14.87 1.12
CA ILE A 147 5.77 16.23 1.14
C ILE A 147 4.67 17.29 1.07
N VAL A 148 3.67 17.08 0.21
CA VAL A 148 2.53 18.02 0.04
C VAL A 148 1.69 18.12 1.33
N ASP A 149 1.70 17.06 2.14
CA ASP A 149 0.89 16.95 3.35
C ASP A 149 1.61 17.38 4.64
N VAL A 150 2.90 17.77 4.58
CA VAL A 150 3.72 18.08 5.77
C VAL A 150 3.08 19.10 6.71
N GLU A 151 2.51 20.18 6.19
CA GLU A 151 1.83 21.18 7.03
C GLU A 151 0.55 20.63 7.68
N GLY A 152 -0.20 19.81 6.95
CA GLY A 152 -1.42 19.17 7.42
C GLY A 152 -1.13 18.14 8.51
N ASP A 153 -0.15 17.27 8.27
CA ASP A 153 0.28 16.22 9.19
C ASP A 153 0.79 16.81 10.52
N LYS A 154 1.58 17.89 10.45
CA LYS A 154 2.03 18.63 11.66
C LYS A 154 0.85 19.14 12.49
N LYS A 155 -0.19 19.69 11.86
CA LYS A 155 -1.40 20.17 12.55
C LYS A 155 -2.19 19.01 13.16
N ALA A 156 -2.21 17.86 12.48
CA ALA A 156 -2.83 16.62 12.95
C ALA A 156 -2.00 15.87 14.02
N LYS A 157 -0.80 16.37 14.37
CA LYS A 157 0.16 15.73 15.29
C LYS A 157 0.64 14.35 14.82
N GLU A 158 0.63 14.12 13.51
CA GLU A 158 1.22 12.93 12.89
C GLU A 158 2.70 13.19 12.60
N VAL A 159 3.56 12.20 12.83
CA VAL A 159 5.00 12.29 12.54
C VAL A 159 5.31 11.34 11.39
N THR A 160 5.00 11.77 10.17
CA THR A 160 5.33 11.03 8.94
C THR A 160 6.82 11.16 8.59
N THR A 161 7.29 10.37 7.63
CA THR A 161 8.67 10.46 7.12
C THR A 161 8.99 11.87 6.64
N ALA A 162 8.10 12.50 5.88
CA ALA A 162 8.32 13.85 5.38
C ALA A 162 8.32 14.90 6.50
N VAL A 163 7.50 14.73 7.54
CA VAL A 163 7.51 15.61 8.72
C VAL A 163 8.84 15.50 9.48
N LEU A 164 9.37 14.29 9.64
CA LEU A 164 10.64 14.05 10.33
C LEU A 164 11.84 14.64 9.55
N LEU A 165 11.89 14.39 8.24
CA LEU A 165 13.02 14.79 7.40
C LEU A 165 12.96 16.28 7.00
N GLY A 166 11.76 16.84 6.92
CA GLY A 166 11.51 18.12 6.27
C GLY A 166 11.53 18.01 4.74
N GLU A 167 10.99 19.03 4.06
CA GLU A 167 10.75 19.00 2.61
C GLU A 167 12.03 18.80 1.79
N ASN A 168 13.08 19.59 2.07
CA ASN A 168 14.34 19.54 1.32
C ASN A 168 14.99 18.15 1.36
N LEU A 169 15.10 17.56 2.56
CA LEU A 169 15.71 16.25 2.71
C LEU A 169 14.81 15.14 2.15
N SER A 170 13.49 15.30 2.23
CA SER A 170 12.53 14.38 1.61
C SER A 170 12.68 14.36 0.09
N HIS A 171 12.83 15.51 -0.57
CA HIS A 171 13.11 15.57 -2.01
C HIS A 171 14.44 14.89 -2.38
N ILE A 172 15.49 15.13 -1.60
CA ILE A 172 16.80 14.49 -1.84
C ILE A 172 16.68 12.96 -1.69
N ILE A 173 16.09 12.49 -0.60
CA ILE A 173 15.94 11.05 -0.35
C ILE A 173 15.04 10.39 -1.40
N SER A 174 13.91 11.00 -1.74
CA SER A 174 13.07 10.49 -2.82
C SER A 174 13.83 10.40 -4.15
N THR A 175 14.63 11.41 -4.49
CA THR A 175 15.42 11.42 -5.73
C THR A 175 16.46 10.31 -5.72
N ILE A 176 17.16 10.11 -4.59
CA ILE A 176 18.14 9.03 -4.42
C ILE A 176 17.47 7.66 -4.54
N LEU A 177 16.30 7.46 -3.94
CA LEU A 177 15.54 6.21 -4.03
C LEU A 177 15.14 5.90 -5.47
N MET A 178 14.60 6.89 -6.19
CA MET A 178 14.24 6.74 -7.60
C MET A 178 15.46 6.46 -8.49
N ALA A 179 16.56 7.20 -8.30
CA ALA A 179 17.80 6.98 -9.04
C ALA A 179 18.40 5.59 -8.78
N SER A 180 18.35 5.13 -7.52
CA SER A 180 18.78 3.78 -7.15
C SER A 180 17.90 2.71 -7.78
N ALA A 181 16.58 2.93 -7.85
CA ALA A 181 15.65 2.06 -8.56
C ALA A 181 16.04 1.90 -10.04
N ILE A 182 16.35 3.00 -10.74
CA ILE A 182 16.82 2.98 -12.13
C ILE A 182 18.09 2.12 -12.24
N VAL A 183 19.11 2.40 -11.43
CA VAL A 183 20.40 1.70 -11.49
C VAL A 183 20.21 0.20 -11.24
N ILE A 184 19.43 -0.19 -10.24
CA ILE A 184 19.19 -1.60 -9.91
C ILE A 184 18.37 -2.28 -11.01
N ALA A 185 17.34 -1.62 -11.57
CA ALA A 185 16.59 -2.17 -12.69
C ALA A 185 17.49 -2.47 -13.90
N PHE A 186 18.43 -1.56 -14.22
CA PHE A 186 19.44 -1.79 -15.26
C PHE A 186 20.35 -2.98 -14.95
N ILE A 187 20.86 -3.10 -13.71
CA ILE A 187 21.70 -4.22 -13.29
C ILE A 187 20.95 -5.55 -13.42
N LEU A 188 19.68 -5.57 -13.04
CA LEU A 188 18.82 -6.76 -13.11
C LEU A 188 18.27 -7.02 -14.52
N LYS A 189 18.53 -6.13 -15.48
CA LYS A 189 17.99 -6.17 -16.85
C LYS A 189 16.46 -6.19 -16.90
N ASP A 190 15.81 -5.62 -15.87
CA ASP A 190 14.36 -5.44 -15.84
C ASP A 190 13.99 -4.13 -16.54
N PHE A 191 13.95 -4.18 -17.88
CA PHE A 191 13.62 -3.02 -18.70
C PHE A 191 12.12 -2.69 -18.67
N ILE A 192 11.26 -3.58 -18.18
CA ILE A 192 9.82 -3.32 -18.04
C ILE A 192 9.60 -2.18 -17.05
N TRP A 193 10.42 -2.11 -16.00
CA TRP A 193 10.41 -1.02 -15.03
C TRP A 193 10.68 0.37 -15.66
N LEU A 194 11.39 0.45 -16.80
CA LEU A 194 11.71 1.70 -17.50
C LEU A 194 10.63 2.17 -18.47
N ILE A 195 9.57 1.38 -18.65
CA ILE A 195 8.46 1.71 -19.55
C ILE A 195 7.41 2.47 -18.73
N PRO A 196 7.07 3.73 -19.08
CA PRO A 196 6.11 4.55 -18.36
C PRO A 196 4.66 4.02 -18.47
#